data_AF-W7FVX8-F1
#
_entry.id   AF-W7FVX8-F1
#
_cell.length_a   1.000
_cell.length_b   1.000
_cell.length_c   1.000
_cell.angle_alpha   90.00
_cell.angle_beta   90.00
_cell.angle_gamma   90.00
#
_symmetry.space_group_name_H-M   'P 1'
#
loop_
_entity.id
_entity.type
_entity.pdbx_description
1 polymer ?
#
loop_
_entity_poly.entity_id
_entity_poly.type
_entity_poly.pdbx_seq_one_letter_code
_entity_poly.pdbx_strand_id
1 'polypeptide(L)'
;MNEEILKNIKVNNNFLEFEEIIKDINTPFNFIDLVEIPCVPVVDLYGLSLLNNEAYLEYKNGLREDKLNADDEIKLTLFFAVKLYKKNIIRIKFPSYYDIIETLKFDPVSVTIGLFNQFYFETAYELCNLLPINEWPSTNFYDILRKAEKTRIHFLINNKTKLNSYFLEGLTNKEKKIYKYFLEGTSKEREKLNKETTLFHFYEKEKC
;
A
#
# COMPACT_ATOMS: atom_id res chain seq x y z
N MET A 1 -47.67 1.25 9.84
CA MET A 1 -46.32 1.55 9.29
C MET A 1 -45.46 0.36 9.65
N ASN A 2 -45.00 -0.38 8.64
CA ASN A 2 -45.08 -1.85 8.61
C ASN A 2 -43.99 -2.58 9.42
N GLU A 3 -44.44 -3.49 10.28
CA GLU A 3 -43.63 -4.54 10.94
C GLU A 3 -42.98 -5.52 9.93
N GLU A 4 -43.30 -5.42 8.64
CA GLU A 4 -42.71 -6.23 7.57
C GLU A 4 -41.31 -5.78 7.15
N ILE A 5 -40.91 -4.53 7.38
CA ILE A 5 -39.56 -4.06 6.98
C ILE A 5 -38.47 -4.69 7.85
N LEU A 6 -38.80 -5.09 9.08
CA LEU A 6 -37.87 -5.75 10.00
C LEU A 6 -37.64 -7.24 9.68
N LYS A 7 -38.48 -7.87 8.85
CA LYS A 7 -38.39 -9.33 8.58
C LYS A 7 -37.47 -9.71 7.42
N ASN A 8 -37.00 -8.76 6.61
CA ASN A 8 -36.19 -9.05 5.41
C ASN A 8 -34.73 -8.59 5.47
N ILE A 9 -34.25 -8.11 6.61
CA ILE A 9 -32.81 -8.07 6.82
C ILE A 9 -32.42 -9.51 7.15
N LYS A 10 -32.12 -10.30 6.11
CA LYS A 10 -31.34 -11.53 6.22
C LYS A 10 -29.99 -11.07 6.75
N VAL A 11 -29.91 -10.93 8.07
CA VAL A 11 -28.71 -10.57 8.80
C VAL A 11 -27.69 -11.65 8.45
N ASN A 12 -26.80 -11.32 7.52
CA ASN A 12 -25.69 -12.15 7.15
C ASN A 12 -24.93 -12.43 8.45
N ASN A 13 -24.75 -13.70 8.81
CA ASN A 13 -24.11 -14.12 10.08
C ASN A 13 -22.65 -13.64 10.23
N ASN A 14 -22.14 -12.88 9.25
CA ASN A 14 -20.92 -12.10 9.31
C ASN A 14 -21.18 -10.68 9.86
N PHE A 15 -21.95 -10.56 10.96
CA PHE A 15 -21.98 -9.33 11.74
C PHE A 15 -20.63 -9.19 12.45
N LEU A 16 -19.65 -8.71 11.70
CA LEU A 16 -18.52 -8.05 12.30
C LEU A 16 -19.06 -6.77 12.91
N GLU A 17 -19.00 -6.68 14.23
CA GLU A 17 -19.23 -5.42 14.90
C GLU A 17 -18.26 -4.41 14.28
N PHE A 18 -18.78 -3.50 13.46
CA PHE A 18 -18.01 -2.41 12.85
C PHE A 18 -17.24 -1.65 13.93
N GLU A 19 -17.75 -1.65 15.16
CA GLU A 19 -17.10 -1.16 16.36
C GLU A 19 -15.74 -1.83 16.63
N GLU A 20 -15.56 -3.13 16.43
CA GLU A 20 -14.25 -3.80 16.56
C GLU A 20 -13.25 -3.35 15.49
N ILE A 21 -13.72 -3.04 14.27
CA ILE A 21 -12.88 -2.52 13.19
C ILE A 21 -12.45 -1.07 13.53
N ILE A 22 -13.35 -0.29 14.11
CA ILE A 22 -13.18 1.12 14.47
C ILE A 22 -12.43 1.32 15.79
N LYS A 23 -12.44 0.34 16.71
CA LYS A 23 -11.87 0.44 18.06
C LYS A 23 -10.39 0.86 18.08
N ASP A 24 -9.66 0.52 17.02
CA ASP A 24 -8.23 0.85 16.87
C ASP A 24 -7.95 2.12 16.04
N ILE A 25 -8.96 2.89 15.63
CA ILE A 25 -8.71 4.16 14.90
C ILE A 25 -7.87 5.13 15.75
N ASN A 26 -7.89 4.98 17.08
CA ASN A 26 -7.08 5.76 18.01
C ASN A 26 -5.64 5.23 18.21
N THR A 27 -5.23 4.15 17.51
CA THR A 27 -3.84 3.69 17.51
C THR A 27 -2.99 4.55 16.56
N PRO A 28 -1.68 4.71 16.83
CA PRO A 28 -0.80 5.47 15.95
C PRO A 28 -0.82 4.89 14.54
N PHE A 29 -1.33 5.67 13.59
CA PHE A 29 -1.41 5.31 12.18
C PHE A 29 -0.03 5.50 11.52
N ASN A 30 0.42 4.50 10.76
CA ASN A 30 1.53 4.70 9.84
C ASN A 30 1.00 5.34 8.56
N PHE A 31 1.80 6.20 7.90
CA PHE A 31 1.37 6.82 6.64
C PHE A 31 1.03 5.79 5.54
N ILE A 32 1.63 4.60 5.60
CA ILE A 32 1.34 3.50 4.67
C ILE A 32 -0.08 2.97 4.82
N ASP A 33 -0.67 3.08 6.02
CA ASP A 33 -2.01 2.57 6.33
C ASP A 33 -3.11 3.33 5.56
N LEU A 34 -2.79 4.53 5.07
CA LEU A 34 -3.67 5.38 4.26
C LEU A 34 -3.52 5.13 2.75
N VAL A 35 -2.55 4.33 2.31
CA VAL A 35 -2.36 4.00 0.90
C VAL A 35 -3.55 3.19 0.42
N GLU A 36 -4.16 3.60 -0.69
CA GLU A 36 -5.25 2.84 -1.31
C GLU A 36 -4.72 1.60 -2.05
N ILE A 37 -5.32 0.45 -1.76
CA ILE A 37 -4.95 -0.85 -2.31
C ILE A 37 -6.17 -1.47 -3.01
N PRO A 38 -6.00 -2.03 -4.23
CA PRO A 38 -7.07 -2.72 -4.91
C PRO A 38 -7.45 -4.01 -4.17
N CYS A 39 -8.75 -4.21 -4.03
CA CYS A 39 -9.34 -5.34 -3.32
C CYS A 39 -10.54 -5.86 -4.11
N VAL A 40 -10.83 -7.15 -3.96
CA VAL A 40 -12.08 -7.76 -4.46
C VAL A 40 -12.81 -8.48 -3.33
N PRO A 41 -14.13 -8.36 -3.21
CA PRO A 41 -14.92 -9.15 -2.27
C PRO A 41 -14.76 -10.66 -2.49
N VAL A 42 -14.75 -11.41 -1.40
CA VAL A 42 -14.83 -12.88 -1.40
C VAL A 42 -16.27 -13.35 -1.12
N VAL A 43 -17.06 -12.48 -0.48
CA VAL A 43 -18.47 -12.67 -0.18
C VAL A 43 -19.26 -11.45 -0.63
N ASP A 44 -20.56 -11.61 -0.88
CA ASP A 44 -21.44 -10.48 -1.22
C ASP A 44 -21.47 -9.46 -0.08
N LEU A 45 -21.10 -8.21 -0.39
CA LEU A 45 -21.09 -7.10 0.57
C LEU A 45 -22.26 -6.16 0.30
N TYR A 46 -23.36 -6.38 1.02
CA TYR A 46 -24.58 -5.59 0.90
C TYR A 46 -24.41 -4.16 1.42
N GLY A 47 -25.07 -3.20 0.76
CA GLY A 47 -25.07 -1.79 1.12
C GLY A 47 -23.80 -1.02 0.75
N LEU A 48 -22.87 -1.64 0.01
CA LEU A 48 -21.56 -1.08 -0.30
C LEU A 48 -21.32 -0.87 -1.80
N SER A 49 -22.36 -0.92 -2.65
CA SER A 49 -22.19 -0.71 -4.11
C SER A 49 -21.51 0.62 -4.44
N LEU A 50 -21.68 1.65 -3.60
CA LEU A 50 -21.05 2.98 -3.74
C LEU A 50 -19.51 2.96 -3.82
N LEU A 51 -18.85 1.89 -3.35
CA LEU A 51 -17.40 1.77 -3.39
C LEU A 51 -16.86 1.36 -4.77
N ASN A 52 -17.74 0.95 -5.69
CA ASN A 52 -17.41 0.67 -7.08
C ASN A 52 -18.35 1.47 -8.01
N ASN A 53 -17.80 2.18 -8.99
CA ASN A 53 -18.59 3.09 -9.83
C ASN A 53 -19.60 2.36 -10.71
N GLU A 54 -19.21 1.23 -11.31
CA GLU A 54 -20.06 0.42 -12.18
C GLU A 54 -21.20 -0.19 -11.37
N ALA A 55 -20.84 -0.76 -10.22
CA ALA A 55 -21.78 -1.29 -9.24
C ALA A 55 -22.86 -0.31 -8.81
N TYR A 56 -22.44 0.89 -8.46
CA TYR A 56 -23.32 1.94 -8.00
C TYR A 56 -24.27 2.42 -9.10
N LEU A 57 -23.79 2.51 -10.34
CA LEU A 57 -24.60 2.91 -11.48
C LEU A 57 -25.65 1.86 -11.83
N GLU A 58 -25.27 0.58 -11.87
CA GLU A 58 -26.17 -0.53 -12.09
C GLU A 58 -27.25 -0.62 -10.99
N TYR A 59 -26.88 -0.42 -9.72
CA TYR A 59 -27.85 -0.35 -8.61
C TYR A 59 -28.83 0.80 -8.80
N LYS A 60 -28.33 2.01 -9.10
CA LYS A 60 -29.17 3.18 -9.38
C LYS A 60 -30.16 2.97 -10.53
N ASN A 61 -29.77 2.17 -11.52
CA ASN A 61 -30.60 1.84 -12.67
C ASN A 61 -31.54 0.66 -12.43
N GLY A 62 -31.54 0.06 -11.23
CA GLY A 62 -32.36 -1.10 -10.89
C GLY A 62 -31.92 -2.40 -11.56
N LEU A 63 -30.69 -2.47 -12.07
CA LEU A 63 -30.15 -3.63 -12.78
C LEU A 63 -29.54 -4.67 -11.83
N ARG A 64 -29.20 -4.26 -10.61
CA ARG A 64 -28.67 -5.14 -9.56
C ARG A 64 -29.08 -4.70 -8.16
N GLU A 65 -28.94 -5.61 -7.20
CA GLU A 65 -29.07 -5.30 -5.77
C GLU A 65 -27.92 -4.40 -5.28
N ASP A 66 -28.15 -3.62 -4.23
CA ASP A 66 -27.11 -2.84 -3.55
C ASP A 66 -26.14 -3.78 -2.82
N LYS A 67 -25.19 -4.34 -3.56
CA LYS A 67 -24.12 -5.19 -3.02
C LYS A 67 -22.88 -5.08 -3.89
N LEU A 68 -21.73 -5.46 -3.35
CA LEU A 68 -20.52 -5.75 -4.13
C LEU A 68 -20.33 -7.27 -4.22
N ASN A 69 -19.91 -7.76 -5.38
CA ASN A 69 -19.60 -9.16 -5.65
C ASN A 69 -18.09 -9.33 -5.96
N ALA A 70 -17.66 -10.55 -6.29
CA ALA A 70 -16.25 -10.87 -6.55
C ALA A 70 -15.66 -10.24 -7.82
N ASP A 71 -16.50 -9.75 -8.73
CA ASP A 71 -16.09 -9.07 -9.97
C ASP A 71 -15.89 -7.56 -9.76
N ASP A 72 -16.48 -7.00 -8.69
CA ASP A 72 -16.36 -5.58 -8.35
C ASP A 72 -15.03 -5.29 -7.63
N GLU A 73 -14.03 -4.81 -8.38
CA GLU A 73 -12.81 -4.28 -7.76
C GLU A 73 -13.09 -2.95 -7.05
N ILE A 74 -12.66 -2.85 -5.79
CA ILE A 74 -12.76 -1.66 -4.95
C ILE A 74 -11.39 -1.21 -4.48
N LYS A 75 -11.27 0.06 -4.11
CA LYS A 75 -10.07 0.62 -3.47
C LYS A 75 -10.36 0.89 -2.00
N LEU A 76 -9.55 0.32 -1.12
CA LEU A 76 -9.62 0.55 0.31
C LEU A 76 -8.26 1.00 0.81
N THR A 77 -8.22 1.81 1.86
CA THR A 77 -6.95 2.09 2.54
C THR A 77 -6.37 0.78 3.08
N LEU A 78 -5.05 0.66 3.09
CA LEU A 78 -4.34 -0.52 3.55
C LEU A 78 -4.80 -0.96 4.95
N PHE A 79 -5.09 -0.01 5.84
CA PHE A 79 -5.68 -0.29 7.15
C PHE A 79 -6.97 -1.14 7.09
N PHE A 80 -7.96 -0.69 6.32
CA PHE A 80 -9.23 -1.41 6.19
C PHE A 80 -9.04 -2.69 5.38
N ALA A 81 -8.21 -2.65 4.34
CA ALA A 81 -7.92 -3.80 3.51
C ALA A 81 -7.36 -4.95 4.35
N VAL A 82 -6.34 -4.70 5.17
CA VAL A 82 -5.72 -5.71 6.04
C VAL A 82 -6.73 -6.29 7.04
N LYS A 83 -7.57 -5.44 7.66
CA LYS A 83 -8.57 -5.89 8.63
C LYS A 83 -9.61 -6.82 8.00
N LEU A 84 -10.11 -6.47 6.81
CA LEU A 84 -11.10 -7.26 6.09
C LEU A 84 -10.49 -8.54 5.48
N TYR A 85 -9.26 -8.47 4.99
CA TYR A 85 -8.51 -9.61 4.47
C TYR A 85 -8.29 -10.68 5.54
N LYS A 86 -7.83 -10.29 6.74
CA LYS A 86 -7.64 -11.22 7.88
C LYS A 86 -8.93 -11.93 8.31
N LYS A 87 -10.09 -11.38 7.94
CA LYS A 87 -11.42 -11.94 8.22
C LYS A 87 -12.02 -12.65 6.99
N ASN A 88 -11.24 -12.87 5.92
CA ASN A 88 -11.64 -13.53 4.67
C ASN A 88 -12.84 -12.88 3.97
N ILE A 89 -13.00 -11.55 4.11
CA ILE A 89 -14.09 -10.81 3.47
C ILE A 89 -13.70 -10.32 2.09
N ILE A 90 -12.42 -9.96 1.94
CA ILE A 90 -11.85 -9.47 0.69
C ILE A 90 -10.55 -10.22 0.40
N ARG A 91 -10.17 -10.23 -0.88
CA ARG A 91 -8.83 -10.53 -1.33
C ARG A 91 -8.15 -9.23 -1.73
N ILE A 92 -6.91 -9.06 -1.28
CA ILE A 92 -6.08 -7.91 -1.64
C ILE A 92 -5.31 -8.24 -2.93
N LYS A 93 -5.11 -7.25 -3.80
CA LYS A 93 -4.26 -7.35 -4.98
C LYS A 93 -3.09 -6.37 -4.88
N PHE A 94 -2.01 -6.67 -5.60
CA PHE A 94 -0.97 -5.68 -5.83
C PHE A 94 -1.52 -4.55 -6.74
N PRO A 95 -1.25 -3.27 -6.41
CA PRO A 95 -1.51 -2.14 -7.29
C PRO A 95 -0.84 -2.29 -8.67
N SER A 96 -1.52 -1.85 -9.73
CA SER A 96 -1.05 -1.98 -11.13
C SER A 96 0.24 -1.23 -11.44
N TYR A 97 0.64 -0.23 -10.64
CA TYR A 97 1.94 0.40 -10.80
C TYR A 97 3.12 -0.55 -10.49
N TYR A 98 2.88 -1.72 -9.91
CA TYR A 98 3.87 -2.79 -9.79
C TYR A 98 4.03 -3.63 -11.05
N ASP A 99 3.16 -3.50 -12.06
CA ASP A 99 3.26 -4.26 -13.31
C ASP A 99 4.57 -3.94 -14.06
N ILE A 100 5.12 -2.74 -13.85
CA ILE A 100 6.39 -2.29 -14.42
C ILE A 100 7.60 -2.52 -13.52
N ILE A 101 7.45 -3.21 -12.38
CA ILE A 101 8.53 -3.36 -11.38
C ILE A 101 9.79 -4.04 -11.94
N GLU A 102 9.61 -4.94 -12.91
CA GLU A 102 10.68 -5.67 -13.58
C GLU A 102 11.66 -4.72 -14.30
N THR A 103 11.22 -3.52 -14.69
CA THR A 103 12.08 -2.49 -15.29
C THR A 103 13.19 -2.03 -14.35
N LEU A 104 13.00 -2.13 -13.03
CA LEU A 104 14.02 -1.80 -12.03
C LEU A 104 15.22 -2.75 -12.04
N LYS A 105 15.14 -3.91 -12.71
CA LYS A 105 16.30 -4.78 -12.94
C LYS A 105 17.33 -4.10 -13.86
N PHE A 106 16.86 -3.34 -14.83
CA PHE A 106 17.68 -2.68 -15.84
C PHE A 106 18.01 -1.24 -15.44
N ASP A 107 17.04 -0.53 -14.87
CA ASP A 107 17.22 0.82 -14.34
C ASP A 107 16.79 0.88 -12.86
N PRO A 108 17.67 0.46 -11.93
CA PRO A 108 17.36 0.43 -10.51
C PRO A 108 17.21 1.83 -9.90
N VAL A 109 17.63 2.89 -10.60
CA VAL A 109 17.48 4.28 -10.13
C VAL A 109 16.22 4.97 -10.65
N SER A 110 15.46 4.31 -11.53
CA SER A 110 14.18 4.81 -12.03
C SER A 110 13.26 5.20 -10.89
N VAL A 111 12.59 6.35 -11.06
CA VAL A 111 11.66 6.94 -10.09
C VAL A 111 10.20 6.89 -10.51
N THR A 112 9.91 6.25 -11.64
CA THR A 112 8.57 6.21 -12.24
C THR A 112 7.51 5.68 -11.27
N ILE A 113 7.82 4.63 -10.51
CA ILE A 113 6.87 4.07 -9.52
C ILE A 113 6.66 5.03 -8.34
N GLY A 114 7.71 5.74 -7.92
CA GLY A 114 7.64 6.75 -6.86
C GLY A 114 6.73 7.94 -7.19
N LEU A 115 6.52 8.21 -8.48
CA LEU A 115 5.55 9.22 -8.95
C LEU A 115 4.09 8.78 -8.75
N PHE A 116 3.81 7.48 -8.77
CA PHE A 116 2.48 6.94 -8.49
C PHE A 116 2.23 6.78 -6.99
N ASN A 117 3.22 6.28 -6.25
CA ASN A 117 3.13 6.13 -4.79
C ASN A 117 4.50 6.33 -4.13
N GLN A 118 4.61 7.34 -3.28
CA GLN A 118 5.84 7.65 -2.54
C GLN A 118 6.16 6.66 -1.42
N PHE A 119 5.28 5.70 -1.16
CA PHE A 119 5.43 4.62 -0.19
C PHE A 119 5.54 3.26 -0.87
N TYR A 120 5.85 3.18 -2.16
CA TYR A 120 5.78 1.91 -2.90
C TYR A 120 6.73 0.83 -2.36
N PHE A 121 7.91 1.17 -1.82
CA PHE A 121 8.75 0.14 -1.21
C PHE A 121 8.09 -0.43 0.05
N GLU A 122 7.68 0.45 0.98
CA GLU A 122 7.05 0.05 2.24
C GLU A 122 5.72 -0.69 2.00
N THR A 123 4.91 -0.20 1.06
CA THR A 123 3.65 -0.83 0.65
C THR A 123 3.91 -2.22 0.08
N ALA A 124 4.89 -2.37 -0.81
CA ALA A 124 5.21 -3.67 -1.40
C ALA A 124 5.69 -4.67 -0.35
N TYR A 125 6.55 -4.25 0.59
CA TYR A 125 7.03 -5.13 1.65
C TYR A 125 5.89 -5.58 2.57
N GLU A 126 4.97 -4.69 2.92
CA GLU A 126 3.79 -5.05 3.71
C GLU A 126 2.91 -6.07 2.97
N LEU A 127 2.66 -5.86 1.67
CA LEU A 127 1.90 -6.80 0.85
C LEU A 127 2.62 -8.14 0.68
N CYS A 128 3.95 -8.16 0.53
CA CYS A 128 4.73 -9.41 0.47
C CYS A 128 4.65 -10.21 1.78
N ASN A 129 4.58 -9.54 2.92
CA ASN A 129 4.42 -10.19 4.22
C ASN A 129 3.00 -10.74 4.44
N LEU A 130 2.01 -10.12 3.80
CA LEU A 130 0.59 -10.45 3.96
C LEU A 130 0.11 -11.53 2.97
N LEU A 131 0.61 -11.49 1.73
CA LEU A 131 0.13 -12.28 0.60
C LEU A 131 1.08 -13.42 0.28
N PRO A 132 0.55 -14.59 -0.15
CA PRO A 132 1.38 -15.71 -0.53
C PRO A 132 2.18 -15.41 -1.82
N ILE A 133 3.33 -16.05 -1.97
CA ILE A 133 4.31 -15.77 -3.04
C ILE A 133 3.72 -15.95 -4.46
N ASN A 134 2.75 -16.86 -4.63
CA ASN A 134 2.07 -17.10 -5.90
C ASN A 134 1.16 -15.93 -6.34
N GLU A 135 0.85 -15.00 -5.44
CA GLU A 135 0.09 -13.77 -5.74
C GLU A 135 1.00 -12.56 -5.98
N TRP A 136 2.32 -12.71 -5.85
CA TRP A 136 3.26 -11.62 -6.09
C TRP A 136 3.35 -11.30 -7.59
N PRO A 137 3.65 -10.04 -7.97
CA PRO A 137 3.73 -9.63 -9.38
C PRO A 137 4.79 -10.42 -10.18
N SER A 138 5.85 -10.88 -9.51
CA SER A 138 6.85 -11.77 -10.10
C SER A 138 7.55 -12.61 -9.03
N THR A 139 8.19 -13.70 -9.46
CA THR A 139 8.92 -14.62 -8.55
C THR A 139 10.07 -13.97 -7.80
N ASN A 140 10.68 -12.92 -8.35
CA ASN A 140 11.81 -12.20 -7.75
C ASN A 140 11.41 -10.81 -7.22
N PHE A 141 10.11 -10.55 -7.08
CA PHE A 141 9.57 -9.22 -6.78
C PHE A 141 10.23 -8.55 -5.57
N TYR A 142 10.33 -9.26 -4.45
CA TYR A 142 10.95 -8.75 -3.23
C TYR A 142 12.43 -8.37 -3.41
N ASP A 143 13.19 -9.21 -4.12
CA ASP A 143 14.63 -8.96 -4.34
C ASP A 143 14.88 -7.79 -5.29
N ILE A 144 14.02 -7.61 -6.30
CA ILE A 144 14.05 -6.44 -7.19
C ILE A 144 13.86 -5.17 -6.38
N LEU A 145 12.82 -5.13 -5.52
CA LEU A 145 12.53 -3.99 -4.66
C LEU A 145 13.71 -3.67 -3.75
N ARG A 146 14.22 -4.67 -3.03
CA ARG A 146 15.34 -4.51 -2.10
C ARG A 146 16.59 -3.97 -2.79
N LYS A 147 16.93 -4.51 -3.97
CA LYS A 147 18.09 -4.06 -4.75
C LYS A 147 17.90 -2.63 -5.27
N ALA A 148 16.72 -2.30 -5.79
CA ALA A 148 16.41 -0.96 -6.28
C ALA A 148 16.45 0.07 -5.14
N GLU A 149 15.84 -0.22 -3.99
CA GLU A 149 15.85 0.66 -2.82
C GLU A 149 17.28 0.96 -2.36
N LYS A 150 18.11 -0.08 -2.19
CA LYS A 150 19.54 0.08 -1.81
C LYS A 150 20.29 0.93 -2.82
N THR A 151 20.07 0.68 -4.12
CA THR A 151 20.76 1.38 -5.21
C THR A 151 20.37 2.85 -5.27
N ARG A 152 19.07 3.17 -5.13
CA ARG A 152 18.58 4.55 -5.12
C ARG A 152 19.07 5.34 -3.94
N ILE A 153 19.05 4.77 -2.74
CA ILE A 153 19.60 5.42 -1.54
C ILE A 153 21.10 5.70 -1.73
N HIS A 154 21.85 4.74 -2.27
CA HIS A 154 23.28 4.93 -2.57
C HIS A 154 23.50 6.05 -3.61
N PHE A 155 22.70 6.06 -4.68
CA PHE A 155 22.76 7.09 -5.71
C PHE A 155 22.47 8.48 -5.13
N LEU A 156 21.40 8.60 -4.34
CA LEU A 156 20.96 9.83 -3.68
C LEU A 156 22.04 10.44 -2.78
N ILE A 157 22.73 9.60 -1.99
CA ILE A 157 23.78 10.06 -1.05
C ILE A 157 25.03 10.51 -1.81
N ASN A 158 25.44 9.76 -2.85
CA ASN A 158 26.75 9.93 -3.49
C ASN A 158 26.76 10.84 -4.71
N ASN A 159 25.60 11.17 -5.31
CA ASN A 159 25.53 11.91 -6.57
C ASN A 159 24.83 13.26 -6.45
N LYS A 160 25.08 13.98 -5.35
CA LYS A 160 24.43 15.26 -4.98
C LYS A 160 24.33 16.29 -6.11
N THR A 161 25.36 16.40 -6.96
CA THR A 161 25.43 17.36 -8.07
C THR A 161 24.81 16.88 -9.38
N LYS A 162 24.39 15.61 -9.46
CA LYS A 162 23.83 14.97 -10.66
C LYS A 162 22.34 14.63 -10.52
N LEU A 163 21.71 15.03 -9.41
CA LEU A 163 20.28 14.82 -9.19
C LEU A 163 19.48 15.81 -10.05
N ASN A 164 18.72 15.29 -11.02
CA ASN A 164 17.81 16.11 -11.83
C ASN A 164 16.45 16.28 -11.13
N SER A 165 15.64 17.23 -11.59
CA SER A 165 14.32 17.52 -11.01
C SER A 165 13.40 16.29 -11.03
N TYR A 166 13.42 15.51 -12.11
CA TYR A 166 12.63 14.30 -12.25
C TYR A 166 12.91 13.28 -11.13
N PHE A 167 14.19 13.03 -10.82
CA PHE A 167 14.59 12.16 -9.73
C PHE A 167 14.10 12.66 -8.37
N LEU A 168 14.17 13.98 -8.13
CA LEU A 168 13.72 14.60 -6.88
C LEU A 168 12.19 14.53 -6.70
N GLU A 169 11.43 14.66 -7.78
CA GLU A 169 9.97 14.52 -7.78
C GLU A 169 9.52 13.10 -7.42
N GLY A 170 10.21 12.09 -7.95
CA GLY A 170 9.90 10.68 -7.72
C GLY A 170 10.58 10.05 -6.50
N LEU A 171 11.13 10.85 -5.58
CA LEU A 171 11.63 10.33 -4.30
C LEU A 171 10.48 9.74 -3.47
N THR A 172 10.76 8.58 -2.88
CA THR A 172 9.92 8.01 -1.82
C THR A 172 9.96 8.85 -0.55
N ASN A 173 9.01 8.66 0.35
CA ASN A 173 9.00 9.40 1.61
C ASN A 173 10.25 9.13 2.46
N LYS A 174 10.74 7.88 2.48
CA LYS A 174 12.00 7.52 3.12
C LYS A 174 13.18 8.25 2.49
N GLU A 175 13.26 8.29 1.17
CA GLU A 175 14.31 9.02 0.46
C GLU A 175 14.23 10.53 0.67
N LYS A 176 13.04 11.13 0.73
CA LYS A 176 12.86 12.56 1.04
C LYS A 176 13.40 12.90 2.42
N LYS A 177 13.17 12.05 3.41
CA LYS A 177 13.79 12.20 4.74
C LYS A 177 15.32 12.16 4.63
N ILE A 178 15.87 11.14 3.97
CA ILE A 178 17.32 11.02 3.74
C ILE A 178 17.89 12.26 3.03
N TYR A 179 17.24 12.71 1.95
CA TYR A 179 17.62 13.90 1.19
C TYR A 179 17.69 15.12 2.09
N LYS A 180 16.59 15.45 2.79
CA LYS A 180 16.51 16.58 3.72
C LYS A 180 17.65 16.54 4.74
N TYR A 181 17.94 15.38 5.35
CA TYR A 181 18.97 15.29 6.38
C TYR A 181 20.41 15.33 5.86
N PHE A 182 20.71 14.64 4.75
CA PHE A 182 22.08 14.56 4.23
C PHE A 182 22.50 15.78 3.42
N LEU A 183 21.54 16.50 2.83
CA LEU A 183 21.81 17.65 1.96
C LEU A 183 21.48 18.98 2.61
N GLU A 184 20.42 19.05 3.42
CA GLU A 184 19.94 20.30 4.00
C GLU A 184 20.08 20.32 5.54
N GLY A 185 20.29 19.16 6.17
CA GLY A 185 20.35 19.01 7.62
C GLY A 185 21.69 19.39 8.26
N THR A 186 21.58 19.85 9.50
CA THR A 186 22.70 20.15 10.41
C THR A 186 23.40 18.86 10.88
N SER A 187 24.64 18.98 11.40
CA SER A 187 25.42 17.83 11.88
C SER A 187 24.69 16.98 12.94
N LYS A 188 23.93 17.60 13.84
CA LYS A 188 23.15 16.92 14.88
C LYS A 188 21.99 16.08 14.33
N GLU A 189 21.36 16.52 13.25
CA GLU A 189 20.26 15.79 12.62
C GLU A 189 20.77 14.54 11.89
N ARG A 190 21.98 14.60 11.32
CA ARG A 190 22.65 13.44 10.71
C ARG A 190 22.99 12.36 11.75
N GLU A 191 23.46 12.75 12.94
CA GLU A 191 23.75 11.80 14.02
C GLU A 191 22.50 11.11 14.58
N LYS A 192 21.37 11.83 14.66
CA LYS A 192 20.09 11.27 15.12
C LYS A 192 19.55 10.22 14.16
N LEU A 193 19.61 10.48 12.84
CA LEU A 193 19.18 9.54 11.82
C LEU A 193 20.02 8.25 11.85
N ASN A 194 21.35 8.34 12.01
CA ASN A 194 22.22 7.16 12.10
C ASN A 194 21.80 6.19 13.22
N LYS A 195 21.28 6.73 14.33
CA LYS A 195 20.78 5.94 15.46
C LYS A 195 19.38 5.37 15.19
N GLU A 196 18.51 6.11 14.51
CA GLU A 196 17.09 5.75 14.30
C GLU A 196 16.86 4.85 13.08
N THR A 197 17.66 4.96 12.02
CA THR A 197 17.35 4.30 10.73
C THR A 197 18.03 2.96 10.51
N THR A 198 18.94 2.49 11.38
CA THR A 198 19.80 1.32 11.06
C THR A 198 20.45 1.44 9.66
N LEU A 199 20.57 2.66 9.10
CA LEU A 199 21.03 2.88 7.72
C LEU A 199 22.44 2.33 7.53
N PHE A 200 23.25 2.37 8.60
CA PHE A 200 24.61 1.83 8.64
C PHE A 200 24.68 0.35 9.06
N HIS A 201 23.69 -0.21 9.75
CA HIS A 201 23.68 -1.64 10.09
C HIS A 201 23.56 -2.55 8.86
N PHE A 202 22.94 -2.05 7.78
CA PHE A 202 22.94 -2.72 6.47
C PHE A 202 24.30 -2.68 5.75
N TYR A 203 25.14 -1.67 6.01
CA TYR A 203 26.49 -1.57 5.41
C TYR A 203 27.56 -2.28 6.25
N GLU A 204 27.34 -2.47 7.56
CA GLU A 204 28.30 -3.14 8.44
C GLU A 204 28.17 -4.68 8.42
N LYS A 205 26.97 -5.24 8.22
CA LYS A 205 26.77 -6.71 8.19
C LYS A 205 27.25 -7.40 6.89
N GLU A 206 27.57 -6.68 5.82
CA GLU A 206 28.14 -7.23 4.59
C GLU A 206 29.70 -7.23 4.58
N LYS A 207 30.35 -6.90 5.70
CA LYS A 207 31.78 -7.18 5.92
C LYS A 207 31.97 -8.37 6.85
N CYS A 208 31.66 -9.58 6.35
CA CYS A 208 32.20 -10.85 6.83
C CYS A 208 32.25 -11.82 5.64
#